data_AF-A0A938XV60-F1
#
_entry.id   AF-A0A938XV60-F1
#
_cell.length_a   1.000
_cell.length_b   1.000
_cell.length_c   1.000
_cell.angle_alpha   90.00
_cell.angle_beta   90.00
_cell.angle_gamma   90.00
#
_symmetry.space_group_name_H-M   'P 1'
#
loop_
_entity.id
_entity.type
_entity.pdbx_description
1 polymer ?
#
loop_
_entity_poly.entity_id
_entity_poly.type
_entity_poly.pdbx_seq_one_letter_code
_entity_poly.pdbx_strand_id
1 'polypeptide(L)'
;MQNFLENQAKNISNDKAKTILELVDKNQMTDVSSKTRSALIPQLINQQIETVKKQLAEKIDDNPYKLTTMPGIGYTLAAQFIAEIGYIERFNSANQLARYAGLAPAEHSSGKSRQTSRKKYGCRDLNQAFYMLAIQQIGITRNGKPKNLAAYQYYQKKLNEGKSRKSALVCLQRRLVDIIYAMMRDKSAYELPNQAS
;
A
#
# COMPACT_ATOMS: atom_id res chain seq x y z
N MET A 1 -1.09 20.19 27.37
CA MET A 1 -0.86 21.62 27.10
C MET A 1 -0.32 22.33 28.33
N GLN A 2 -0.88 22.08 29.53
CA GLN A 2 -0.37 22.57 30.83
C GLN A 2 1.15 22.38 31.02
N ASN A 3 1.65 21.14 30.94
CA ASN A 3 3.08 20.84 31.19
C ASN A 3 4.07 21.46 30.19
N PHE A 4 3.62 21.84 28.99
CA PHE A 4 4.47 22.47 27.98
C PHE A 4 4.64 23.97 28.26
N LEU A 5 3.56 24.61 28.72
CA LEU A 5 3.55 26.02 29.09
C LEU A 5 4.28 26.27 30.41
N GLU A 6 4.18 25.35 31.40
CA GLU A 6 4.95 25.42 32.64
C GLU A 6 6.47 25.35 32.42
N ASN A 7 6.92 24.57 31.43
CA ASN A 7 8.35 24.45 31.14
C ASN A 7 8.91 25.66 30.37
N GLN A 8 8.10 26.36 29.58
CA GLN A 8 8.51 27.61 28.92
C GLN A 8 8.45 28.82 29.87
N ALA A 9 7.54 28.81 30.85
CA ALA A 9 7.43 29.86 31.86
C ALA A 9 8.68 30.01 32.74
N LYS A 10 9.47 28.95 32.92
CA LYS A 10 10.74 28.98 33.67
C LYS A 10 11.82 29.88 33.05
N ASN A 11 11.71 30.23 31.75
CA ASN A 11 12.71 31.03 31.01
C ASN A 11 12.19 32.40 30.57
N ILE A 12 11.01 32.83 31.03
CA ILE A 12 10.40 34.12 30.69
C ILE A 12 10.20 34.90 31.99
N SER A 13 10.66 36.15 32.04
CA SER A 13 10.43 37.03 33.19
C SER A 13 8.94 37.02 33.59
N ASN A 14 8.67 36.87 34.89
CA ASN A 14 7.32 36.65 35.46
C ASN A 14 6.27 37.65 34.93
N ASP A 15 6.67 38.89 34.61
CA ASP A 15 5.77 39.89 34.03
C ASP A 15 5.25 39.51 32.64
N LYS A 16 6.12 39.00 31.76
CA LYS A 16 5.75 38.60 30.39
C LYS A 16 4.86 37.34 30.42
N ALA A 17 5.15 36.40 31.32
CA ALA A 17 4.32 35.22 31.53
C ALA A 17 2.90 35.61 32.02
N LYS A 18 2.82 36.60 32.92
CA LYS A 18 1.56 37.15 33.42
C LYS A 18 0.77 37.89 32.34
N THR A 19 1.45 38.65 31.48
CA THR A 19 0.82 39.31 30.32
C THR A 19 0.27 38.29 29.32
N ILE A 20 1.00 37.20 29.05
CA ILE A 20 0.54 36.13 28.15
C ILE A 20 -0.69 35.43 28.73
N LEU A 21 -0.70 35.16 30.04
CA LEU A 21 -1.84 34.54 30.73
C LEU A 21 -3.09 35.43 30.67
N GLU A 22 -2.93 36.74 30.95
CA GLU A 22 -4.03 37.71 30.86
C GLU A 22 -4.56 37.88 29.43
N LEU A 23 -3.70 37.79 28.41
CA LEU A 23 -4.12 37.87 27.01
C LEU A 23 -4.86 36.60 26.57
N VAL A 24 -4.49 35.43 27.09
CA VAL A 24 -5.20 34.16 26.84
C VAL A 24 -6.57 34.17 27.53
N ASP A 25 -6.65 34.65 28.79
CA ASP A 25 -7.89 34.74 29.55
C ASP A 25 -8.84 35.82 29.00
N LYS A 26 -8.33 36.92 28.42
CA LYS A 26 -9.15 37.94 27.73
C LYS A 26 -9.70 37.47 26.39
N ASN A 27 -9.11 36.44 25.79
CA ASN A 27 -9.54 35.90 24.49
C ASN A 27 -10.61 34.81 24.63
N GLN A 28 -11.64 35.03 25.47
CA GLN A 28 -12.83 34.16 25.61
C GLN A 28 -13.70 34.07 24.34
N MET A 29 -13.18 34.43 23.16
CA MET A 29 -13.83 34.24 21.86
C MET A 29 -13.36 32.99 21.09
N THR A 30 -12.71 32.02 21.73
CA THR A 30 -12.19 30.84 21.00
C THR A 30 -12.49 29.46 21.60
N ASP A 31 -13.54 29.28 22.41
CA ASP A 31 -13.93 27.92 22.85
C ASP A 31 -14.98 27.26 21.93
N VAL A 32 -15.99 28.02 21.47
CA VAL A 32 -16.98 27.50 20.51
C VAL A 32 -16.35 27.31 19.13
N SER A 33 -15.59 28.30 18.64
CA SER A 33 -14.95 28.24 17.31
C SER A 33 -13.88 27.14 17.20
N SER A 34 -13.13 26.85 18.27
CA SER A 34 -12.10 25.79 18.26
C SER A 34 -12.71 24.40 18.31
N LYS A 35 -13.72 24.16 19.16
CA LYS A 35 -14.48 22.90 19.21
C LYS A 35 -15.24 22.64 17.92
N THR A 36 -15.95 23.64 17.41
CA THR A 36 -16.67 23.54 16.12
C THR A 36 -15.69 23.31 14.96
N ARG A 37 -14.55 24.00 14.91
CA ARG A 37 -13.51 23.75 13.90
C ARG A 37 -12.91 22.34 14.00
N SER A 38 -12.68 21.84 15.21
CA SER A 38 -12.13 20.50 15.44
C SER A 38 -13.07 19.37 15.02
N ALA A 39 -14.39 19.62 15.04
CA ALA A 39 -15.40 18.68 14.56
C ALA A 39 -15.65 18.82 13.04
N LEU A 40 -15.72 20.05 12.53
CA LEU A 40 -16.05 20.31 11.12
C LEU A 40 -14.93 19.94 10.15
N ILE A 41 -13.65 20.18 10.51
CA ILE A 41 -12.53 19.90 9.59
C ILE A 41 -12.42 18.41 9.26
N PRO A 42 -12.40 17.48 10.24
CA PRO A 42 -12.38 16.05 9.93
C PRO A 42 -13.60 15.61 9.11
N GLN A 43 -14.78 16.15 9.41
CA GLN A 43 -16.00 15.84 8.67
C GLN A 43 -15.89 16.26 7.20
N LEU A 44 -15.45 17.49 6.92
CA LEU A 44 -15.28 17.98 5.55
C LEU A 44 -14.20 17.19 4.79
N ILE A 45 -13.07 16.90 5.43
CA ILE A 45 -12.00 16.09 4.84
C ILE A 45 -12.52 14.69 4.52
N ASN A 46 -13.28 14.07 5.43
CA ASN A 46 -13.88 12.75 5.18
C ASN A 46 -14.85 12.79 3.99
N GLN A 47 -15.69 13.83 3.89
CA GLN A 47 -16.59 14.00 2.73
C GLN A 47 -15.82 14.14 1.41
N GLN A 48 -14.71 14.90 1.40
CA GLN A 48 -13.84 15.01 0.23
C GLN A 48 -13.17 13.69 -0.12
N ILE A 49 -12.68 12.95 0.88
CA ILE A 49 -12.10 11.61 0.69
C ILE A 49 -13.11 10.65 0.07
N GLU A 50 -14.35 10.62 0.56
CA GLU A 50 -15.39 9.75 0.01
C GLU A 50 -15.78 10.15 -1.41
N THR A 51 -15.82 11.45 -1.70
CA THR A 51 -16.05 11.96 -3.06
C THR A 51 -14.96 11.47 -4.02
N VAL A 52 -13.70 11.61 -3.63
CA VAL A 52 -12.54 11.15 -4.45
C VAL A 52 -12.54 9.63 -4.60
N LYS A 53 -12.87 8.87 -3.54
CA LYS A 53 -12.98 7.41 -3.63
C LYS A 53 -14.06 6.98 -4.61
N LYS A 54 -15.20 7.66 -4.64
CA LYS A 54 -16.28 7.38 -5.60
C LYS A 54 -15.83 7.61 -7.04
N GLN A 55 -15.22 8.78 -7.30
CA GLN A 55 -14.65 9.09 -8.62
C GLN A 55 -13.57 8.09 -9.04
N LEU A 56 -12.76 7.63 -8.09
CA LEU A 56 -11.76 6.60 -8.34
C LEU A 56 -12.40 5.27 -8.73
N ALA A 57 -13.43 4.85 -8.01
CA ALA A 57 -14.15 3.61 -8.31
C ALA A 57 -14.75 3.65 -9.72
N GLU A 58 -15.46 4.74 -10.07
CA GLU A 58 -16.02 4.95 -11.41
C GLU A 58 -14.93 4.84 -12.50
N LYS A 59 -13.80 5.54 -12.33
CA LYS A 59 -12.70 5.48 -13.31
C LYS A 59 -12.06 4.11 -13.45
N ILE A 60 -12.04 3.31 -12.38
CA ILE A 60 -11.48 1.96 -12.40
C ILE A 60 -12.45 0.97 -13.02
N ASP A 61 -13.75 1.12 -12.76
CA ASP A 61 -14.78 0.28 -13.36
C ASP A 61 -14.94 0.55 -14.87
N ASP A 62 -14.71 1.79 -15.31
CA ASP A 62 -14.64 2.16 -16.74
C ASP A 62 -13.34 1.70 -17.42
N ASN A 63 -12.32 1.29 -16.65
CA ASN A 63 -11.03 0.89 -17.20
C ASN A 63 -11.09 -0.55 -17.77
N PRO A 64 -10.43 -0.84 -18.91
CA PRO A 64 -10.42 -2.19 -19.47
C PRO A 64 -9.75 -3.25 -18.58
N TYR A 65 -8.92 -2.85 -17.61
CA TYR A 65 -8.21 -3.79 -16.73
C TYR A 65 -9.08 -4.20 -15.54
N LYS A 66 -9.54 -5.45 -15.53
CA LYS A 66 -10.43 -6.03 -14.51
C LYS A 66 -9.70 -6.45 -13.22
N LEU A 67 -8.76 -5.66 -12.72
CA LEU A 67 -7.89 -6.03 -11.59
C LEU A 67 -8.65 -6.22 -10.27
N THR A 68 -9.76 -5.50 -10.07
CA THR A 68 -10.61 -5.58 -8.86
C THR A 68 -11.30 -6.94 -8.70
N THR A 69 -11.35 -7.75 -9.75
CA THR A 69 -11.88 -9.13 -9.68
C THR A 69 -10.95 -10.09 -8.93
N MET A 70 -9.67 -9.74 -8.77
CA MET A 70 -8.74 -10.53 -7.98
C MET A 70 -8.97 -10.27 -6.48
N PRO A 71 -9.18 -11.32 -5.66
CA PRO A 71 -9.37 -11.15 -4.22
C PRO A 71 -8.23 -10.37 -3.59
N GLY A 72 -8.51 -9.32 -2.81
CA GLY A 72 -7.48 -8.51 -2.16
C GLY A 72 -7.00 -7.29 -2.98
N ILE A 73 -7.50 -7.11 -4.21
CA ILE A 73 -7.35 -5.86 -4.97
C ILE A 73 -8.64 -5.05 -4.83
N GLY A 74 -8.57 -3.95 -4.08
CA GLY A 74 -9.61 -2.92 -4.09
C GLY A 74 -9.28 -1.79 -5.07
N TYR A 75 -10.19 -0.84 -5.24
CA TYR A 75 -10.05 0.28 -6.19
C TYR A 75 -8.74 1.06 -6.04
N THR A 76 -8.30 1.35 -4.82
CA THR A 76 -7.03 2.05 -4.57
C THR A 76 -5.81 1.27 -5.06
N LEU A 77 -5.79 -0.05 -4.81
CA LEU A 77 -4.66 -0.89 -5.22
C LEU A 77 -4.69 -1.15 -6.75
N ALA A 78 -5.88 -1.29 -7.33
CA ALA A 78 -6.05 -1.36 -8.79
C ALA A 78 -5.56 -0.08 -9.45
N ALA A 79 -5.95 1.09 -8.94
CA ALA A 79 -5.49 2.37 -9.44
C ALA A 79 -3.97 2.53 -9.34
N GLN A 80 -3.37 2.09 -8.23
CA GLN A 80 -1.92 2.10 -8.07
C GLN A 80 -1.24 1.23 -9.13
N PHE A 81 -1.72 0.00 -9.38
CA PHE A 81 -1.16 -0.84 -10.44
C PHE A 81 -1.29 -0.19 -11.82
N ILE A 82 -2.46 0.35 -12.14
CA ILE A 82 -2.72 0.98 -13.44
C ILE A 82 -1.84 2.22 -13.63
N ALA A 83 -1.67 3.05 -12.59
CA ALA A 83 -0.84 4.25 -12.64
C ALA A 83 0.66 3.92 -12.80
N GLU A 84 1.17 2.93 -12.05
CA GLU A 84 2.59 2.57 -12.07
C GLU A 84 2.98 1.76 -13.32
N ILE A 85 2.09 0.89 -13.80
CA ILE A 85 2.34 0.07 -14.98
C ILE A 85 2.09 0.91 -16.24
N GLY A 86 1.00 1.67 -16.28
CA GLY A 86 0.51 2.37 -17.46
C GLY A 86 -0.02 1.39 -18.52
N TYR A 87 0.37 1.61 -19.77
CA TYR A 87 0.08 0.68 -20.87
C TYR A 87 0.88 -0.62 -20.68
N ILE A 88 0.20 -1.76 -20.63
CA ILE A 88 0.85 -3.06 -20.41
C ILE A 88 1.76 -3.45 -21.57
N GLU A 89 1.46 -2.94 -22.77
CA GLU A 89 2.15 -3.19 -24.04
C GLU A 89 3.60 -2.70 -24.05
N ARG A 90 4.00 -1.83 -23.12
CA ARG A 90 5.40 -1.43 -22.93
C ARG A 90 6.28 -2.58 -22.41
N PHE A 91 5.66 -3.65 -21.90
CA PHE A 91 6.32 -4.83 -21.40
C PHE A 91 6.05 -6.00 -22.34
N ASN A 92 7.11 -6.56 -22.94
CA ASN A 92 7.02 -7.72 -23.82
C ASN A 92 6.79 -9.03 -23.05
N SER A 93 7.02 -9.03 -21.73
CA SER A 93 6.83 -10.20 -20.87
C SER A 93 6.62 -9.83 -19.41
N ALA A 94 5.98 -10.74 -18.66
CA ALA A 94 5.88 -10.64 -17.20
C ALA A 94 7.26 -10.58 -16.51
N ASN A 95 8.30 -11.17 -17.11
CA ASN A 95 9.67 -11.05 -16.62
C ASN A 95 10.17 -9.59 -16.68
N GLN A 96 9.85 -8.87 -17.74
CA GLN A 96 10.21 -7.46 -17.88
C GLN A 96 9.48 -6.60 -16.84
N LEU A 97 8.18 -6.86 -16.62
CA LEU A 97 7.41 -6.22 -15.55
C LEU A 97 8.00 -6.54 -14.17
N ALA A 98 8.39 -7.79 -13.91
CA ALA A 98 9.01 -8.19 -12.65
C ALA A 98 10.38 -7.51 -12.42
N ARG A 99 11.16 -7.28 -13.48
CA ARG A 99 12.40 -6.49 -13.40
C ARG A 99 12.10 -5.03 -13.09
N TYR A 100 11.11 -4.45 -13.77
CA TYR A 100 10.66 -3.08 -13.51
C TYR A 100 10.15 -2.89 -12.09
N ALA A 101 9.40 -3.85 -11.55
CA ALA A 101 8.93 -3.85 -10.16
C ALA A 101 10.03 -4.18 -9.12
N GLY A 102 11.29 -4.40 -9.54
CA GLY A 102 12.37 -4.78 -8.63
C GLY A 102 12.21 -6.18 -8.00
N LEU A 103 11.40 -7.06 -8.59
CA LEU A 103 11.10 -8.42 -8.10
C LEU A 103 11.96 -9.52 -8.75
N ALA A 104 12.47 -9.33 -9.97
CA ALA A 104 13.37 -10.30 -10.62
C ALA A 104 14.80 -10.24 -10.06
N PRO A 105 15.43 -11.35 -9.63
CA PRO A 105 16.76 -11.35 -9.04
C PRO A 105 17.76 -10.60 -9.95
N ALA A 106 18.53 -9.69 -9.36
CA ALA A 106 19.66 -9.07 -10.06
C ALA A 106 20.80 -10.07 -10.00
N GLU A 107 21.05 -10.80 -11.08
CA GLU A 107 22.24 -11.63 -11.17
C GLU A 107 23.46 -10.72 -11.42
N HIS A 108 24.24 -10.49 -10.36
CA HIS A 108 25.61 -10.02 -10.49
C HIS A 108 26.52 -11.27 -10.42
N SER A 109 26.71 -11.94 -11.56
CA SER A 109 27.66 -13.03 -11.66
C SER A 109 29.03 -12.48 -12.08
N SER A 110 29.86 -12.12 -11.10
CA SER A 110 31.31 -12.01 -11.29
C SER A 110 31.97 -13.26 -10.74
N GLY A 111 31.81 -14.39 -11.43
CA GLY A 111 32.68 -15.57 -11.44
C GLY A 111 32.97 -16.38 -10.16
N LYS A 112 32.81 -15.86 -8.93
CA LYS A 112 33.27 -16.57 -7.71
C LYS A 112 32.39 -16.43 -6.45
N SER A 113 31.31 -15.64 -6.48
CA SER A 113 30.39 -15.57 -5.33
C SER A 113 28.99 -15.14 -5.76
N ARG A 114 27.97 -15.91 -5.37
CA ARG A 114 26.56 -15.57 -5.59
C ARG A 114 26.11 -14.58 -4.52
N GLN A 115 26.61 -13.34 -4.59
CA GLN A 115 26.16 -12.28 -3.70
C GLN A 115 24.83 -11.71 -4.21
N THR A 116 23.75 -11.97 -3.47
CA THR A 116 22.45 -11.35 -3.75
C THR A 116 22.48 -9.92 -3.19
N SER A 117 22.89 -8.95 -4.02
CA SER A 117 22.89 -7.53 -3.64
C SER A 117 21.46 -6.99 -3.50
N ARG A 118 21.25 -6.05 -2.57
CA ARG A 118 19.99 -5.31 -2.47
C ARG A 118 19.77 -4.54 -3.78
N LYS A 119 18.64 -4.79 -4.44
CA LYS A 119 18.37 -4.17 -5.74
C LYS A 119 18.23 -2.66 -5.58
N LYS A 120 19.10 -1.91 -6.26
CA LYS A 120 19.07 -0.45 -6.34
C LYS A 120 18.18 0.07 -7.48
N TYR A 121 17.49 -0.82 -8.20
CA TYR A 121 16.74 -0.51 -9.42
C TYR A 121 15.31 -1.09 -9.35
N GLY A 122 14.35 -0.36 -9.93
CA GLY A 122 12.95 -0.72 -10.04
C GLY A 122 12.00 0.31 -9.40
N CYS A 123 10.73 0.32 -9.82
CA CYS A 123 9.69 1.15 -9.21
C CYS A 123 9.35 0.63 -7.80
N ARG A 124 9.70 1.43 -6.78
CA ARG A 124 9.47 1.09 -5.38
C ARG A 124 7.98 1.03 -5.05
N ASP A 125 7.19 1.91 -5.63
CA ASP A 125 5.75 1.97 -5.40
C ASP A 125 5.04 0.74 -5.99
N LEU A 126 5.45 0.29 -7.18
CA LEU A 126 4.97 -0.95 -7.77
C LEU A 126 5.39 -2.18 -6.94
N ASN A 127 6.61 -2.20 -6.41
CA ASN A 127 7.06 -3.27 -5.52
C ASN A 127 6.18 -3.33 -4.26
N GLN A 128 5.91 -2.16 -3.67
CA GLN A 128 5.05 -2.01 -2.49
C GLN A 128 3.62 -2.46 -2.79
N ALA A 129 3.07 -2.14 -3.96
CA ALA A 129 1.76 -2.61 -4.41
C ALA A 129 1.71 -4.15 -4.46
N PHE A 130 2.71 -4.80 -5.06
CA PHE A 130 2.82 -6.26 -5.07
C PHE A 130 2.98 -6.85 -3.67
N TYR A 131 3.73 -6.17 -2.78
CA TYR A 131 3.88 -6.61 -1.39
C TYR A 131 2.55 -6.57 -0.63
N MET A 132 1.80 -5.47 -0.75
CA MET A 132 0.47 -5.34 -0.16
C MET A 132 -0.48 -6.40 -0.71
N LEU A 133 -0.47 -6.63 -2.03
CA LEU A 133 -1.24 -7.69 -2.66
C LEU A 133 -0.88 -9.06 -2.08
N ALA A 134 0.40 -9.40 -1.99
CA ALA A 134 0.85 -10.69 -1.46
C ALA A 134 0.39 -10.94 -0.02
N ILE A 135 0.43 -9.92 0.84
CA ILE A 135 -0.13 -9.99 2.21
C ILE A 135 -1.63 -10.25 2.17
N GLN A 136 -2.37 -9.54 1.32
CA GLN A 136 -3.82 -9.70 1.21
C GLN A 136 -4.21 -11.09 0.71
N GLN A 137 -3.44 -11.67 -0.21
CA GLN A 137 -3.67 -13.04 -0.72
C GLN A 137 -3.53 -14.12 0.35
N ILE A 138 -2.51 -14.00 1.22
CA ILE A 138 -2.27 -14.98 2.30
C ILE A 138 -3.08 -14.69 3.57
N GLY A 139 -3.85 -13.59 3.57
CA GLY A 139 -4.66 -13.19 4.71
C GLY A 139 -5.68 -14.26 5.07
N ILE A 140 -5.89 -14.45 6.38
CA ILE A 140 -6.87 -15.38 6.92
C ILE A 140 -8.13 -14.59 7.29
N THR A 141 -9.30 -15.10 6.92
CA THR A 141 -10.60 -14.54 7.29
C THR A 141 -10.89 -14.77 8.77
N ARG A 142 -11.89 -14.08 9.33
CA ARG A 142 -12.31 -14.27 10.73
C ARG A 142 -12.68 -15.73 11.04
N ASN A 143 -13.11 -16.48 10.03
CA ASN A 143 -13.52 -17.88 10.13
C ASN A 143 -12.34 -18.86 9.96
N GLY A 144 -11.09 -18.39 9.99
CA GLY A 144 -9.90 -19.22 9.87
C GLY A 144 -9.57 -19.70 8.45
N LYS A 145 -10.36 -19.33 7.44
CA LYS A 145 -10.14 -19.74 6.04
C LYS A 145 -9.23 -18.75 5.31
N PRO A 146 -8.28 -19.22 4.46
CA PRO A 146 -7.47 -18.33 3.64
C PRO A 146 -8.33 -17.59 2.61
N LYS A 147 -8.04 -16.31 2.39
CA LYS A 147 -8.73 -15.47 1.38
C LYS A 147 -8.50 -16.01 -0.04
N ASN A 148 -7.31 -16.49 -0.32
CA ASN A 148 -6.99 -17.21 -1.56
C ASN A 148 -6.23 -18.49 -1.22
N LEU A 149 -6.91 -19.63 -1.40
CA LEU A 149 -6.37 -20.93 -1.05
C LEU A 149 -5.10 -21.27 -1.86
N ALA A 150 -5.11 -21.00 -3.17
CA ALA A 150 -3.98 -21.32 -4.05
C ALA A 150 -2.73 -20.49 -3.70
N ALA A 151 -2.91 -19.20 -3.42
CA ALA A 151 -1.81 -18.33 -3.01
C ALA A 151 -1.24 -18.73 -1.64
N TYR A 152 -2.13 -19.06 -0.69
CA TYR A 152 -1.74 -19.51 0.65
C TYR A 152 -0.98 -20.84 0.62
N GLN A 153 -1.46 -21.82 -0.15
CA GLN A 153 -0.78 -23.10 -0.34
C GLN A 153 0.60 -22.92 -0.99
N TYR A 154 0.71 -22.05 -2.01
CA TYR A 154 2.00 -21.75 -2.61
C TYR A 154 2.98 -21.12 -1.60
N TYR A 155 2.50 -20.20 -0.76
CA TYR A 155 3.30 -19.59 0.30
C TYR A 155 3.78 -20.64 1.31
N GLN A 156 2.89 -21.51 1.79
CA GLN A 156 3.25 -22.61 2.69
C GLN A 156 4.25 -23.58 2.06
N LYS A 157 4.05 -23.96 0.79
CA LYS A 157 5.01 -24.79 0.06
C LYS A 157 6.41 -24.18 0.09
N LYS A 158 6.53 -22.86 -0.13
CA LYS A 158 7.83 -22.17 -0.08
C LYS A 158 8.44 -22.14 1.32
N LEU A 159 7.64 -22.09 2.38
CA LEU A 159 8.15 -22.24 3.75
C LEU A 159 8.67 -23.65 4.01
N ASN A 160 7.95 -24.68 3.54
CA ASN A 160 8.35 -26.08 3.68
C ASN A 160 9.62 -26.42 2.88
N GLU A 161 9.89 -25.70 1.78
CA GLU A 161 11.16 -25.73 1.05
C GLU A 161 12.33 -25.07 1.82
N GLY A 162 12.13 -24.64 3.07
CA GLY A 162 13.16 -24.02 3.92
C GLY A 162 13.36 -22.53 3.69
N LYS A 163 12.52 -21.86 2.90
CA LYS A 163 12.65 -20.41 2.68
C LYS A 163 12.17 -19.63 3.89
N SER A 164 12.86 -18.53 4.20
CA SER A 164 12.38 -17.57 5.20
C SER A 164 11.04 -16.96 4.80
N ARG A 165 10.24 -16.52 5.77
CA ARG A 165 8.94 -15.87 5.53
C ARG A 165 9.01 -14.73 4.51
N LYS A 166 10.05 -13.91 4.58
CA LYS A 166 10.30 -12.82 3.63
C LYS A 166 10.58 -13.34 2.22
N SER A 167 11.43 -14.36 2.10
CA SER A 167 11.77 -14.97 0.81
C SER A 167 10.58 -15.69 0.17
N ALA A 168 9.77 -16.39 0.97
CA ALA A 168 8.52 -17.00 0.52
C ALA A 168 7.52 -15.96 0.01
N LEU A 169 7.40 -14.80 0.68
CA LEU A 169 6.55 -13.71 0.24
C LEU A 169 7.04 -13.09 -1.08
N VAL A 170 8.35 -12.89 -1.25
CA VAL A 170 8.94 -12.43 -2.52
C VAL A 170 8.68 -13.42 -3.65
N CYS A 171 8.72 -14.73 -3.39
CA CYS A 171 8.34 -15.75 -4.37
C CYS A 171 6.87 -15.63 -4.76
N LEU A 172 5.98 -15.31 -3.82
CA LEU A 172 4.57 -15.08 -4.08
C LEU A 172 4.37 -13.78 -4.88
N GLN A 173 5.03 -12.68 -4.52
CA GLN A 173 5.01 -11.44 -5.29
C GLN A 173 5.41 -11.68 -6.74
N ARG A 174 6.49 -12.44 -6.99
CA ARG A 174 6.91 -12.81 -8.35
C ARG A 174 5.80 -13.53 -9.12
N ARG A 175 5.12 -14.50 -8.49
CA ARG A 175 3.99 -15.22 -9.11
C ARG A 175 2.81 -14.29 -9.40
N LEU A 176 2.54 -13.33 -8.50
CA LEU A 176 1.47 -12.35 -8.68
C LEU A 176 1.75 -11.39 -9.84
N VAL A 177 3.02 -11.09 -10.12
CA VAL A 177 3.39 -10.32 -11.33
C VAL A 177 2.93 -11.03 -12.60
N ASP A 178 3.11 -12.35 -12.69
CA ASP A 178 2.68 -13.11 -13.88
C ASP A 178 1.16 -13.04 -14.06
N ILE A 179 0.41 -13.12 -12.95
CA ILE A 179 -1.06 -13.02 -12.97
C ILE A 179 -1.52 -11.62 -13.38
N ILE A 180 -0.98 -10.57 -12.76
CA ILE A 180 -1.35 -9.18 -13.09
C ILE A 180 -1.00 -8.84 -14.54
N TYR A 181 0.17 -9.29 -15.00
CA TYR A 181 0.57 -9.12 -16.40
C TYR A 181 -0.43 -9.77 -17.36
N ALA A 182 -0.82 -11.03 -17.10
CA ALA A 182 -1.79 -11.74 -17.92
C ALA A 182 -3.17 -11.06 -17.91
N MET A 183 -3.67 -10.70 -16.73
CA MET A 183 -4.96 -10.00 -16.59
C MET A 183 -4.98 -8.66 -17.36
N MET A 184 -3.91 -7.87 -17.28
CA MET A 184 -3.83 -6.61 -18.00
C MET A 184 -3.70 -6.81 -19.51
N ARG A 185 -2.85 -7.74 -19.96
CA ARG A 185 -2.65 -8.07 -21.38
C ARG A 185 -3.93 -8.56 -22.03
N ASP A 186 -4.61 -9.50 -21.37
CA ASP A 186 -5.78 -10.20 -21.91
C ASP A 186 -7.09 -9.46 -21.59
N LYS A 187 -7.02 -8.37 -20.80
CA LYS A 187 -8.18 -7.58 -20.31
C LYS A 187 -9.26 -8.47 -19.69
N SER A 188 -8.82 -9.53 -19.03
CA SER A 188 -9.65 -10.60 -18.50
C SER A 188 -9.84 -10.48 -16.99
N ALA A 189 -10.94 -11.05 -16.50
CA ALA A 189 -11.16 -11.18 -15.07
C ALA A 189 -10.19 -12.20 -14.46
N TYR A 190 -9.97 -12.10 -13.15
CA TYR A 190 -9.14 -13.04 -12.44
C TYR A 190 -9.79 -14.42 -12.43
N GLU A 191 -9.10 -15.39 -13.01
CA GLU A 191 -9.45 -16.79 -12.91
C GLU A 191 -8.58 -17.44 -11.83
N LEU A 192 -9.23 -18.19 -10.94
CA LEU A 192 -8.49 -19.01 -9.99
C LEU A 192 -7.65 -20.00 -10.79
N PRO A 193 -6.33 -20.11 -10.52
CA PRO A 193 -5.52 -21.10 -11.19
C PRO A 193 -6.14 -22.46 -10.91
N ASN A 194 -6.66 -23.12 -11.97
CA ASN A 194 -7.20 -24.46 -11.87
C ASN A 194 -6.19 -25.29 -11.09
N GLN A 195 -6.66 -25.90 -10.00
CA GLN A 195 -5.87 -26.87 -9.27
C GLN A 195 -5.65 -28.01 -10.25
N ALA A 196 -4.50 -27.99 -10.94
CA ALA A 196 -4.12 -29.06 -11.83
C ALA A 196 -4.23 -30.36 -11.04
N SER A 197 -5.13 -31.22 -11.51
CA SER A 197 -5.31 -32.60 -11.09
C SER A 197 -4.00 -33.39 -11.22
#